data_AF-A0A849MFH1-F1
#
_entry.id   AF-A0A849MFH1-F1
#
_cell.length_a   1.000
_cell.length_b   1.000
_cell.length_c   1.000
_cell.angle_alpha   90.00
_cell.angle_beta   90.00
_cell.angle_gamma   90.00
#
_symmetry.space_group_name_H-M   'P 1'
#
loop_
_entity.id
_entity.type
_entity.pdbx_description
1 polymer ?
#
loop_
_entity_poly.entity_id
_entity_poly.type
_entity_poly.pdbx_seq_one_letter_code
_entity_poly.pdbx_strand_id
1 'polypeptide(L)'
;MNSDYLLKLNENLKRTLFDKLEDDQQHALREIAKVNYFTFQELRILVESAIDLSIWNEKSLVSYWQQWRQSTDLEGREFKKWAFKKLDDLLQELRQKENDYSNMEIKNRSFRKQKVEIIEQASDTKIFGRCPVYSEATSCCNLQTIDAVKNCGFGCSYCSIQTMYTNDNIQFDEQFAQKLDAIELDPDKRYHIGTGQSSDAMMWGNTNGILDDLFHFARKWPNIILEFKTKSKNVDYLLQSDVPENVFCSWSLNPDIIIKNEEHLTPDLDKRLQAARSVVDKGIKVGFHFHPMIIHKGWQENYQALIYNVMEQFHADEVVFISFGTLTFPKPIVKKIRSYGIQTKTHQIPLDTNPEGKVTYPDSIKEQLFCHAYESFKPWHDKVFFYLCMEEKKLWELTFGKAFASNQIFEETLLNSALKKMTLNYT
;
A
#
# COMPACT_ATOMS: atom_id res chain seq x y z
N MET A 1 -18.93 -13.82 -42.59
CA MET A 1 -18.71 -13.73 -41.13
C MET A 1 -20.06 -13.45 -40.47
N ASN A 2 -20.42 -14.13 -39.37
CA ASN A 2 -21.76 -14.02 -38.78
C ASN A 2 -21.97 -12.63 -38.13
N SER A 3 -22.88 -11.81 -38.66
CA SER A 3 -23.19 -10.45 -38.17
C SER A 3 -23.58 -10.44 -36.69
N ASP A 4 -24.23 -11.50 -36.22
CA ASP A 4 -24.67 -11.65 -34.83
C ASP A 4 -23.49 -11.78 -33.86
N TYR A 5 -22.43 -12.48 -34.27
CA TYR A 5 -21.22 -12.62 -33.44
C TYR A 5 -20.49 -11.28 -33.26
N LEU A 6 -20.39 -10.47 -34.32
CA LEU A 6 -19.68 -9.18 -34.24
C LEU A 6 -20.38 -8.19 -33.31
N LEU A 7 -21.72 -8.18 -33.30
CA LEU A 7 -22.51 -7.39 -32.35
C LEU A 7 -22.22 -7.85 -30.91
N LYS A 8 -22.31 -9.16 -30.67
CA LYS A 8 -22.03 -9.77 -29.36
C LYS A 8 -20.60 -9.54 -28.88
N LEU A 9 -19.62 -9.57 -29.79
CA LEU A 9 -18.21 -9.27 -29.48
C LEU A 9 -18.07 -7.84 -28.94
N ASN A 10 -18.67 -6.85 -29.61
CA ASN A 10 -18.59 -5.45 -29.21
C ASN A 10 -19.25 -5.22 -27.84
N GLU A 11 -20.41 -5.82 -27.59
CA GLU A 11 -21.07 -5.75 -26.28
C GLU A 11 -20.23 -6.39 -25.18
N ASN A 12 -19.62 -7.54 -25.45
CA ASN A 12 -18.74 -8.20 -24.49
C ASN A 12 -17.49 -7.38 -24.18
N LEU A 13 -16.86 -6.76 -25.18
CA LEU A 13 -15.69 -5.90 -24.98
C LEU A 13 -16.01 -4.70 -24.08
N LYS A 14 -17.18 -4.05 -24.25
CA LYS A 14 -17.66 -2.97 -23.37
C LYS A 14 -17.82 -3.37 -21.90
N ARG A 15 -17.95 -4.66 -21.62
CA ARG A 15 -18.08 -5.23 -20.27
C ARG A 15 -16.73 -5.64 -19.65
N THR A 16 -15.64 -5.46 -20.40
CA THR A 16 -14.25 -5.70 -19.95
C THR A 16 -13.51 -4.36 -19.76
N LEU A 17 -12.22 -4.40 -19.45
CA LEU A 17 -11.34 -3.22 -19.38
C LEU A 17 -10.70 -2.88 -20.73
N PHE A 18 -11.33 -3.27 -21.84
CA PHE A 18 -10.74 -3.14 -23.18
C PHE A 18 -10.41 -1.69 -23.55
N ASP A 19 -11.19 -0.73 -23.03
CA ASP A 19 -10.98 0.71 -23.18
C ASP A 19 -9.71 1.24 -22.48
N LYS A 20 -9.06 0.40 -21.65
CA LYS A 20 -7.82 0.75 -20.94
C LYS A 20 -6.55 0.36 -21.69
N LEU A 21 -6.68 -0.38 -22.79
CA LEU A 21 -5.55 -0.72 -23.66
C LEU A 21 -5.24 0.44 -24.62
N GLU A 22 -4.01 0.53 -25.08
CA GLU A 22 -3.63 1.46 -26.15
C GLU A 22 -4.35 1.11 -27.47
N ASP A 23 -4.60 2.11 -28.33
CA ASP A 23 -5.44 1.97 -29.53
C ASP A 23 -4.95 0.88 -30.50
N ASP A 24 -3.63 0.72 -30.63
CA ASP A 24 -3.00 -0.30 -31.46
C ASP A 24 -3.27 -1.72 -30.92
N GLN A 25 -3.18 -1.89 -29.60
CA GLN A 25 -3.50 -3.14 -28.91
C GLN A 25 -5.00 -3.45 -28.99
N GLN A 26 -5.86 -2.44 -28.83
CA GLN A 26 -7.31 -2.62 -29.01
C GLN A 26 -7.62 -3.16 -30.40
N HIS A 27 -7.09 -2.54 -31.46
CA HIS A 27 -7.32 -2.98 -32.83
C HIS A 27 -6.85 -4.43 -33.05
N ALA A 28 -5.64 -4.76 -32.62
CA ALA A 28 -5.07 -6.09 -32.81
C ALA A 28 -5.80 -7.19 -32.02
N LEU A 29 -6.12 -6.96 -30.74
CA LEU A 29 -6.86 -7.94 -29.93
C LEU A 29 -8.28 -8.16 -30.44
N ARG A 30 -8.92 -7.13 -30.99
CA ARG A 30 -10.24 -7.27 -31.60
C ARG A 30 -10.21 -8.20 -32.81
N GLU A 31 -9.19 -8.09 -33.67
CA GLU A 31 -9.03 -8.99 -34.81
C GLU A 31 -8.67 -10.42 -34.35
N ILE A 32 -7.80 -10.57 -33.34
CA ILE A 32 -7.52 -11.88 -32.74
C ILE A 32 -8.81 -12.53 -32.21
N ALA A 33 -9.63 -11.80 -31.46
CA ALA A 33 -10.89 -12.30 -30.91
C ALA A 33 -11.88 -12.70 -32.00
N LYS A 34 -11.96 -11.90 -33.06
CA LYS A 34 -12.83 -12.12 -34.22
C LYS A 34 -12.47 -13.38 -34.99
N VAL A 35 -11.18 -13.63 -35.25
CA VAL A 35 -10.71 -14.84 -35.94
C VAL A 35 -10.98 -16.10 -35.11
N ASN A 36 -10.88 -16.01 -33.79
CA ASN A 36 -10.94 -17.18 -32.90
C ASN A 36 -12.30 -17.39 -32.20
N TYR A 37 -13.31 -16.57 -32.52
CA TYR A 37 -14.66 -16.65 -31.95
C TYR A 37 -14.67 -16.74 -30.41
N PHE A 38 -14.00 -15.79 -29.74
CA PHE A 38 -13.93 -15.79 -28.27
C PHE A 38 -15.28 -15.55 -27.59
N THR A 39 -15.49 -16.28 -26.51
CA THR A 39 -16.56 -16.09 -25.52
C THR A 39 -16.25 -14.89 -24.62
N PHE A 40 -17.23 -14.46 -23.83
CA PHE A 40 -17.03 -13.37 -22.86
C PHE A 40 -15.89 -13.66 -21.86
N GLN A 41 -15.79 -14.88 -21.34
CA GLN A 41 -14.73 -15.22 -20.38
C GLN A 41 -13.34 -15.26 -21.03
N GLU A 42 -13.25 -15.79 -22.26
CA GLU A 42 -12.00 -15.77 -23.03
C GLU A 42 -11.56 -14.33 -23.34
N LEU A 43 -12.49 -13.44 -23.71
CA LEU A 43 -12.22 -12.01 -23.91
C LEU A 43 -11.74 -11.35 -22.62
N ARG A 44 -12.38 -11.64 -21.49
CA ARG A 44 -11.98 -11.09 -20.20
C ARG A 44 -10.55 -11.49 -19.85
N ILE A 45 -10.21 -12.78 -19.96
CA ILE A 45 -8.86 -13.28 -19.70
C ILE A 45 -7.86 -12.62 -20.65
N LEU A 46 -8.16 -12.56 -21.94
CA LEU A 46 -7.28 -11.96 -22.95
C LEU A 46 -7.00 -10.48 -22.66
N VAL A 47 -8.04 -9.70 -22.38
CA VAL A 47 -7.94 -8.26 -22.09
C VAL A 47 -7.19 -8.02 -20.78
N GLU A 48 -7.54 -8.72 -19.70
CA GLU A 48 -6.84 -8.58 -18.41
C GLU A 48 -5.36 -8.96 -18.54
N SER A 49 -5.03 -10.00 -19.32
CA SER A 49 -3.65 -10.43 -19.55
C SER A 49 -2.86 -9.45 -20.42
N ALA A 50 -3.50 -8.84 -21.42
CA ALA A 50 -2.88 -7.80 -22.24
C ALA A 50 -2.55 -6.56 -21.40
N ILE A 51 -3.47 -6.17 -20.51
CA ILE A 51 -3.25 -5.08 -19.56
C ILE A 51 -2.10 -5.44 -18.61
N ASP A 52 -2.13 -6.63 -18.00
CA ASP A 52 -1.08 -7.10 -17.08
C ASP A 52 0.30 -7.05 -17.75
N LEU A 53 0.46 -7.61 -18.95
CA LEU A 53 1.73 -7.55 -19.69
C LEU A 53 2.18 -6.10 -19.98
N SER A 54 1.23 -5.22 -20.33
CA SER A 54 1.53 -3.80 -20.59
C SER A 54 2.01 -3.08 -19.33
N ILE A 55 1.27 -3.19 -18.22
CA ILE A 55 1.61 -2.50 -16.97
C ILE A 55 2.85 -3.09 -16.29
N TRP A 56 3.12 -4.38 -16.49
CA TRP A 56 4.36 -5.04 -16.05
C TRP A 56 5.57 -4.67 -16.90
N ASN A 57 5.40 -3.86 -17.96
CA ASN A 57 6.44 -3.53 -18.93
C ASN A 57 7.05 -4.78 -19.61
N GLU A 58 6.21 -5.76 -19.90
CA GLU A 58 6.56 -6.99 -20.62
C GLU A 58 6.20 -6.87 -22.11
N LYS A 59 6.68 -7.82 -22.92
CA LYS A 59 6.32 -7.90 -24.35
C LYS A 59 4.80 -8.00 -24.51
N SER A 60 4.25 -7.29 -25.50
CA SER A 60 2.79 -7.22 -25.70
C SER A 60 2.17 -8.60 -25.98
N LEU A 61 0.91 -8.79 -25.53
CA LEU A 61 0.15 -10.01 -25.83
C LEU A 61 0.03 -10.25 -27.32
N VAL A 62 -0.11 -9.19 -28.13
CA VAL A 62 -0.20 -9.28 -29.59
C VAL A 62 1.06 -9.90 -30.18
N SER A 63 2.24 -9.47 -29.71
CA SER A 63 3.51 -10.00 -30.19
C SER A 63 3.72 -11.47 -29.78
N TYR A 64 3.30 -11.86 -28.56
CA TYR A 64 3.30 -13.27 -28.15
C TYR A 64 2.33 -14.11 -29.00
N TRP A 65 1.12 -13.59 -29.23
CA TRP A 65 0.10 -14.28 -30.01
C TRP A 65 0.54 -14.54 -31.45
N GLN A 66 1.18 -13.56 -32.09
CA GLN A 66 1.76 -13.72 -33.44
C GLN A 66 2.84 -14.81 -33.47
N GLN A 67 3.73 -14.81 -32.48
CA GLN A 67 4.78 -15.84 -32.36
C GLN A 67 4.16 -17.24 -32.16
N TRP A 68 3.17 -17.36 -31.30
CA TRP A 68 2.44 -18.60 -31.05
C TRP A 68 1.71 -19.12 -32.29
N ARG A 69 1.10 -18.22 -33.07
CA ARG A 69 0.43 -18.57 -34.33
C ARG A 69 1.41 -19.09 -35.39
N GLN A 70 2.66 -18.61 -35.39
CA GLN A 70 3.71 -19.06 -36.31
C GLN A 70 4.40 -20.35 -35.86
N SER A 71 4.28 -20.74 -34.58
CA SER A 71 4.99 -21.89 -34.02
C SER A 71 4.19 -23.19 -34.02
N THR A 72 3.00 -23.23 -34.63
CA THR A 72 2.13 -24.41 -34.63
C THR A 72 1.18 -24.45 -35.83
N ASP A 73 0.88 -25.65 -36.30
CA ASP A 73 -0.11 -25.91 -37.36
C ASP A 73 -1.54 -26.12 -36.81
N LEU A 74 -1.74 -26.07 -35.48
CA LEU A 74 -3.07 -26.20 -34.88
C LEU A 74 -4.02 -25.12 -35.43
N GLU A 75 -5.30 -25.47 -35.59
CA GLU A 75 -6.32 -24.54 -36.08
C GLU A 75 -7.56 -24.51 -35.17
N GLY A 76 -8.40 -23.50 -35.38
CA GLY A 76 -9.72 -23.38 -34.74
C GLY A 76 -9.68 -23.55 -33.21
N ARG A 77 -10.51 -24.49 -32.72
CA ARG A 77 -10.66 -24.73 -31.27
C ARG A 77 -9.39 -25.29 -30.63
N GLU A 78 -8.60 -26.08 -31.35
CA GLU A 78 -7.38 -26.69 -30.80
C GLU A 78 -6.29 -25.64 -30.59
N PHE A 79 -6.08 -24.77 -31.60
CA PHE A 79 -5.18 -23.62 -31.44
C PHE A 79 -5.60 -22.73 -30.28
N LYS A 80 -6.90 -22.40 -30.19
CA LYS A 80 -7.41 -21.57 -29.10
C LYS A 80 -7.09 -22.16 -27.73
N LYS A 81 -7.39 -23.44 -27.51
CA LYS A 81 -7.10 -24.13 -26.24
C LYS A 81 -5.60 -24.11 -25.92
N TRP A 82 -4.77 -24.37 -26.93
CA TRP A 82 -3.32 -24.36 -26.78
C TRP A 82 -2.76 -22.96 -26.48
N ALA A 83 -3.24 -21.91 -27.16
CA ALA A 83 -2.80 -20.53 -26.96
C ALA A 83 -3.19 -20.00 -25.57
N PHE A 84 -4.39 -20.31 -25.06
CA PHE A 84 -4.77 -19.96 -23.69
C PHE A 84 -3.93 -20.70 -22.64
N LYS A 85 -3.53 -21.95 -22.91
CA LYS A 85 -2.57 -22.65 -22.05
C LYS A 85 -1.20 -21.95 -22.06
N LYS A 86 -0.71 -21.55 -23.24
CA LYS A 86 0.56 -20.78 -23.35
C LYS A 86 0.50 -19.44 -22.63
N LEU A 87 -0.65 -18.76 -22.67
CA LEU A 87 -0.86 -17.52 -21.93
C LEU A 87 -0.83 -17.75 -20.42
N ASP A 88 -1.50 -18.78 -19.92
CA ASP A 88 -1.47 -19.13 -18.49
C ASP A 88 -0.05 -19.50 -18.04
N ASP A 89 0.64 -20.38 -18.77
CA ASP A 89 2.03 -20.78 -18.49
C ASP A 89 2.96 -19.54 -18.45
N LEU A 90 2.82 -18.61 -19.42
CA LEU A 90 3.59 -17.35 -19.47
C LEU A 90 3.34 -16.47 -18.24
N LEU A 91 2.07 -16.24 -17.87
CA LEU A 91 1.74 -15.38 -16.74
C LEU A 91 2.21 -15.98 -15.41
N GLN A 92 2.19 -17.31 -15.28
CA GLN A 92 2.72 -18.01 -14.11
C GLN A 92 4.25 -17.87 -14.02
N GLU A 93 4.97 -18.07 -15.14
CA GLU A 93 6.42 -17.86 -15.21
C GLU A 93 6.80 -16.43 -14.82
N LEU A 94 6.09 -15.43 -15.37
CA LEU A 94 6.33 -14.02 -15.08
C LEU A 94 6.07 -13.64 -13.62
N ARG A 95 5.10 -14.28 -12.96
CA ARG A 95 4.82 -14.06 -11.53
C ARG A 95 5.83 -14.75 -10.61
N GLN A 96 6.43 -15.86 -11.05
CA GLN A 96 7.46 -16.57 -10.27
C GLN A 96 8.84 -15.90 -10.37
N LYS A 97 9.08 -15.18 -11.46
CA LYS A 97 10.32 -14.43 -11.66
C LYS A 97 10.37 -13.22 -10.71
N GLU A 98 11.54 -12.99 -10.12
CA GLU A 98 11.78 -11.76 -9.36
C GLU A 98 11.59 -10.51 -10.23
N ASN A 99 10.88 -9.53 -9.68
CA ASN A 99 10.64 -8.27 -10.35
C ASN A 99 11.94 -7.49 -10.53
N ASP A 100 12.27 -7.17 -11.78
CA ASP A 100 13.42 -6.34 -12.14
C ASP A 100 12.94 -4.96 -12.61
N TYR A 101 13.26 -3.94 -11.82
CA TYR A 101 12.90 -2.54 -12.10
C TYR A 101 13.95 -1.79 -12.91
N SER A 102 15.11 -2.40 -13.23
CA SER A 102 16.23 -1.73 -13.91
C SER A 102 15.88 -1.19 -15.30
N ASN A 103 14.97 -1.86 -16.01
CA ASN A 103 14.54 -1.51 -17.37
C ASN A 103 13.09 -1.01 -17.45
N MET A 104 12.49 -0.59 -16.33
CA MET A 104 11.16 0.03 -16.37
C MET A 104 11.26 1.42 -17.00
N GLU A 105 10.87 1.51 -18.28
CA GLU A 105 10.57 2.79 -18.90
C GLU A 105 9.32 3.36 -18.24
N ILE A 106 9.40 4.49 -17.55
CA ILE A 106 8.21 5.18 -16.98
C ILE A 106 7.41 5.80 -18.15
N LYS A 107 6.61 4.98 -18.81
CA LYS A 107 5.61 5.39 -19.82
C LYS A 107 4.36 5.80 -19.06
N ASN A 108 3.93 7.05 -19.27
CA ASN A 108 2.88 7.78 -18.52
C ASN A 108 3.31 8.26 -17.12
N ARG A 109 3.94 9.45 -17.08
CA ARG A 109 4.23 10.19 -15.83
C ARG A 109 2.97 10.67 -15.10
N SER A 110 1.82 10.68 -15.76
CA SER A 110 0.57 11.21 -15.20
C SER A 110 -0.15 10.12 -14.43
N PHE A 111 0.21 9.95 -13.16
CA PHE A 111 -0.48 9.05 -12.21
C PHE A 111 -2.01 9.24 -12.23
N ARG A 112 -2.48 10.46 -12.50
CA ARG A 112 -3.89 10.75 -12.83
C ARG A 112 -3.93 11.55 -14.12
N LYS A 113 -4.72 11.11 -15.11
CA LYS A 113 -5.00 11.90 -16.32
C LYS A 113 -5.93 13.09 -16.03
N GLN A 114 -6.68 13.03 -14.92
CA GLN A 114 -7.64 14.05 -14.48
C GLN A 114 -7.13 14.79 -13.25
N LYS A 115 -7.41 16.09 -13.16
CA LYS A 115 -7.12 16.90 -11.98
C LYS A 115 -7.98 16.39 -10.82
N VAL A 116 -7.36 16.13 -9.69
CA VAL A 116 -8.06 15.75 -8.46
C VAL A 116 -8.78 16.97 -7.93
N GLU A 117 -10.10 16.87 -7.79
CA GLU A 117 -10.90 17.91 -7.16
C GLU A 117 -10.82 17.77 -5.64
N ILE A 118 -10.51 18.87 -4.96
CA ILE A 118 -10.59 18.97 -3.51
C ILE A 118 -11.96 19.56 -3.19
N ILE A 119 -12.75 18.84 -2.41
CA ILE A 119 -14.08 19.26 -1.98
C ILE A 119 -14.11 19.37 -0.46
N GLU A 120 -14.87 20.35 0.00
CA GLU A 120 -15.21 20.55 1.40
C GLU A 120 -16.73 20.40 1.50
N GLN A 121 -17.17 19.42 2.26
CA GLN A 121 -18.60 19.14 2.44
C GLN A 121 -18.82 18.32 3.72
N ALA A 122 -19.92 18.60 4.42
CA ALA A 122 -20.40 17.74 5.50
C ALA A 122 -20.54 16.27 5.04
N SER A 123 -20.21 15.35 5.93
CA SER A 123 -20.33 13.91 5.68
C SER A 123 -21.04 13.21 6.83
N ASP A 124 -21.81 12.16 6.56
CA ASP A 124 -22.34 11.30 7.65
C ASP A 124 -21.35 10.18 8.05
N THR A 125 -20.17 10.11 7.42
CA THR A 125 -19.21 9.05 7.71
C THR A 125 -18.60 9.22 9.08
N LYS A 126 -18.51 8.11 9.81
CA LYS A 126 -17.82 8.04 11.09
C LYS A 126 -16.32 8.24 10.88
N ILE A 127 -15.72 9.16 11.63
CA ILE A 127 -14.28 9.49 11.53
C ILE A 127 -13.41 8.66 12.47
N PHE A 128 -13.98 7.94 13.45
CA PHE A 128 -13.24 7.18 14.46
C PHE A 128 -13.67 5.71 14.50
N GLY A 129 -12.70 4.79 14.41
CA GLY A 129 -12.99 3.36 14.45
C GLY A 129 -11.75 2.47 14.49
N ARG A 130 -11.98 1.15 14.44
CA ARG A 130 -10.88 0.18 14.37
C ARG A 130 -10.20 0.25 13.01
N CYS A 131 -8.89 0.03 13.01
CA CYS A 131 -8.13 -0.19 11.79
C CYS A 131 -8.82 -1.26 10.90
N PRO A 132 -9.02 -1.00 9.60
CA PRO A 132 -9.76 -1.89 8.70
C PRO A 132 -9.05 -3.21 8.39
N VAL A 133 -7.82 -3.38 8.89
CA VAL A 133 -7.09 -4.64 8.81
C VAL A 133 -7.03 -5.37 10.16
N TYR A 134 -7.80 -4.93 11.15
CA TYR A 134 -8.01 -5.67 12.40
C TYR A 134 -8.45 -7.10 12.10
N SER A 135 -7.82 -8.06 12.77
CA SER A 135 -8.14 -9.49 12.66
C SER A 135 -7.71 -10.21 13.92
N GLU A 136 -8.57 -11.11 14.41
CA GLU A 136 -8.26 -12.03 15.51
C GLU A 136 -7.42 -13.23 15.06
N ALA A 137 -7.37 -13.49 13.75
CA ALA A 137 -6.52 -14.53 13.16
C ALA A 137 -5.04 -14.13 13.07
N THR A 138 -4.74 -12.84 13.20
CA THR A 138 -3.37 -12.28 13.16
C THR A 138 -2.97 -11.68 14.50
N SER A 139 -1.67 -11.53 14.75
CA SER A 139 -1.18 -10.74 15.88
C SER A 139 -1.38 -9.25 15.59
N CYS A 140 -2.49 -8.69 16.07
CA CYS A 140 -2.95 -7.34 15.75
C CYS A 140 -2.66 -6.35 16.89
N CYS A 141 -2.26 -5.13 16.54
CA CYS A 141 -1.96 -4.04 17.48
C CYS A 141 -3.20 -3.32 18.03
N ASN A 142 -4.41 -3.73 17.63
CA ASN A 142 -5.69 -3.13 18.05
C ASN A 142 -5.84 -1.61 17.78
N LEU A 143 -5.02 -1.09 16.84
CA LEU A 143 -5.02 0.31 16.43
C LEU A 143 -6.43 0.87 16.17
N GLN A 144 -6.75 1.99 16.82
CA GLN A 144 -7.87 2.84 16.41
C GLN A 144 -7.38 3.87 15.39
N THR A 145 -8.28 4.37 14.56
CA THR A 145 -7.95 5.33 13.51
C THR A 145 -8.86 6.54 13.53
N ILE A 146 -8.28 7.71 13.26
CA ILE A 146 -9.01 8.94 12.95
C ILE A 146 -8.85 9.27 11.47
N ASP A 147 -9.97 9.40 10.77
CA ASP A 147 -10.06 9.70 9.34
C ASP A 147 -10.34 11.19 9.13
N ALA A 148 -9.27 11.99 9.06
CA ALA A 148 -9.38 13.45 8.91
C ALA A 148 -9.70 13.90 7.48
N VAL A 149 -9.15 13.20 6.48
CA VAL A 149 -9.37 13.49 5.06
C VAL A 149 -9.67 12.17 4.36
N LYS A 150 -10.63 12.18 3.42
CA LYS A 150 -10.89 11.02 2.58
C LYS A 150 -10.15 11.14 1.26
N ASN A 151 -9.54 10.03 0.87
CA ASN A 151 -8.69 9.89 -0.30
C ASN A 151 -7.38 10.68 -0.16
N CYS A 152 -6.37 10.31 -0.94
CA CYS A 152 -5.03 10.88 -0.86
C CYS A 152 -4.62 11.47 -2.20
N GLY A 153 -3.81 12.53 -2.19
CA GLY A 153 -3.24 13.09 -3.42
C GLY A 153 -1.98 12.36 -3.89
N PHE A 154 -1.40 11.47 -3.07
CA PHE A 154 -0.32 10.58 -3.49
C PHE A 154 -0.82 9.46 -4.40
N GLY A 155 0.14 8.87 -5.12
CA GLY A 155 -0.08 7.91 -6.17
C GLY A 155 0.69 6.61 -6.02
N CYS A 156 0.59 5.95 -4.87
CA CYS A 156 1.21 4.63 -4.76
C CYS A 156 0.42 3.62 -5.61
N SER A 157 1.08 2.87 -6.49
CA SER A 157 0.46 1.84 -7.35
C SER A 157 -0.20 0.73 -6.54
N TYR A 158 0.33 0.45 -5.35
CA TYR A 158 -0.16 -0.53 -4.39
C TYR A 158 -1.19 0.05 -3.38
N CYS A 159 -1.65 1.30 -3.57
CA CYS A 159 -2.43 2.01 -2.56
C CYS A 159 -3.80 1.35 -2.29
N SER A 160 -4.01 0.91 -1.05
CA SER A 160 -5.32 0.41 -0.60
C SER A 160 -6.36 1.53 -0.53
N ILE A 161 -5.98 2.74 -0.10
CA ILE A 161 -6.89 3.90 0.07
C ILE A 161 -7.61 4.25 -1.24
N GLN A 162 -6.89 4.27 -2.36
CA GLN A 162 -7.46 4.60 -3.67
C GLN A 162 -8.49 3.57 -4.17
N THR A 163 -8.60 2.43 -3.49
CA THR A 163 -9.65 1.43 -3.76
C THR A 163 -10.82 1.50 -2.80
N MET A 164 -10.69 2.27 -1.71
CA MET A 164 -11.75 2.45 -0.73
C MET A 164 -12.80 3.45 -1.20
N TYR A 165 -12.42 4.39 -2.08
CA TYR A 165 -13.31 5.45 -2.55
C TYR A 165 -13.67 5.29 -4.03
N THR A 166 -14.94 5.52 -4.35
CA THR A 166 -15.46 5.39 -5.72
C THR A 166 -15.18 6.62 -6.57
N ASN A 167 -15.10 7.79 -5.94
CA ASN A 167 -14.82 9.07 -6.59
C ASN A 167 -13.34 9.43 -6.36
N ASP A 168 -12.70 9.99 -7.39
CA ASP A 168 -11.29 10.36 -7.30
C ASP A 168 -11.05 11.70 -6.57
N ASN A 169 -12.12 12.33 -6.06
CA ASN A 169 -12.07 13.57 -5.29
C ASN A 169 -11.43 13.34 -3.90
N ILE A 170 -10.84 14.40 -3.36
CA ILE A 170 -10.31 14.46 -2.01
C ILE A 170 -11.28 15.27 -1.18
N GLN A 171 -11.76 14.69 -0.08
CA GLN A 171 -12.83 15.28 0.71
C GLN A 171 -12.34 15.65 2.10
N PHE A 172 -12.53 16.94 2.43
CA PHE A 172 -12.47 17.50 3.78
C PHE A 172 -13.89 17.53 4.35
N ASP A 173 -14.05 17.11 5.59
CA ASP A 173 -15.33 17.12 6.28
C ASP A 173 -15.49 18.43 7.06
N GLU A 174 -16.47 19.26 6.68
CA GLU A 174 -16.77 20.53 7.37
C GLU A 174 -17.11 20.34 8.85
N GLN A 175 -17.52 19.13 9.24
CA GLN A 175 -17.90 18.78 10.61
C GLN A 175 -16.78 18.05 11.36
N PHE A 176 -15.55 18.01 10.82
CA PHE A 176 -14.44 17.24 11.40
C PHE A 176 -14.19 17.61 12.88
N ALA A 177 -13.99 18.88 13.20
CA ALA A 177 -13.78 19.36 14.57
C ALA A 177 -14.91 18.92 15.53
N GLN A 178 -16.17 19.15 15.13
CA GLN A 178 -17.35 18.81 15.93
C GLN A 178 -17.43 17.30 16.20
N LYS A 179 -17.13 16.47 15.21
CA LYS A 179 -17.11 15.02 15.35
C LYS A 179 -15.97 14.53 16.22
N LEU A 180 -14.82 15.19 16.14
CA LEU A 180 -13.64 14.87 16.92
C LEU A 180 -13.90 15.17 18.41
N ASP A 181 -14.51 16.33 18.71
CA ASP A 181 -14.93 16.71 20.05
C ASP A 181 -15.98 15.77 20.65
N ALA A 182 -16.86 15.22 19.82
CA ALA A 182 -17.88 14.26 20.22
C ALA A 182 -17.34 12.85 20.52
N ILE A 183 -16.05 12.58 20.28
CA ILE A 183 -15.43 11.31 20.66
C ILE A 183 -15.19 11.30 22.17
N GLU A 184 -15.75 10.28 22.81
CA GLU A 184 -15.56 9.97 24.23
C GLU A 184 -14.72 8.69 24.38
N LEU A 185 -13.63 8.79 25.13
CA LEU A 185 -12.72 7.69 25.45
C LEU A 185 -12.79 7.34 26.94
N ASP A 186 -12.38 6.13 27.28
CA ASP A 186 -12.28 5.69 28.67
C ASP A 186 -10.95 6.20 29.25
N PRO A 187 -10.95 7.12 30.24
CA PRO A 187 -9.71 7.71 30.77
C PRO A 187 -8.81 6.67 31.45
N ASP A 188 -9.37 5.54 31.90
CA ASP A 188 -8.63 4.46 32.56
C ASP A 188 -7.98 3.49 31.55
N LYS A 189 -8.23 3.67 30.25
CA LYS A 189 -7.63 2.88 29.17
C LYS A 189 -6.61 3.68 28.39
N ARG A 190 -5.59 3.00 27.90
CA ARG A 190 -4.61 3.58 26.99
C ARG A 190 -4.98 3.22 25.56
N TYR A 191 -4.79 4.16 24.64
CA TYR A 191 -5.15 3.97 23.24
C TYR A 191 -3.97 4.32 22.34
N HIS A 192 -3.72 3.46 21.34
CA HIS A 192 -2.94 3.84 20.18
C HIS A 192 -3.92 4.26 19.07
N ILE A 193 -3.88 5.54 18.72
CA ILE A 193 -4.73 6.12 17.69
C ILE A 193 -3.85 6.59 16.54
N GLY A 194 -4.06 6.03 15.35
CA GLY A 194 -3.35 6.43 14.14
C GLY A 194 -4.18 7.33 13.25
N THR A 195 -3.53 8.27 12.59
CA THR A 195 -4.03 8.87 11.35
C THR A 195 -3.34 8.18 10.17
N GLY A 196 -3.70 8.49 8.92
CA GLY A 196 -3.07 7.85 7.76
C GLY A 196 -3.89 6.76 7.07
N GLN A 197 -5.06 6.41 7.62
CA GLN A 197 -5.86 5.27 7.14
C GLN A 197 -6.71 5.58 5.90
N SER A 198 -7.24 6.80 5.83
CA SER A 198 -8.12 7.31 4.77
C SER A 198 -7.43 8.34 3.86
N SER A 199 -6.36 8.95 4.35
CA SER A 199 -5.45 9.84 3.63
C SER A 199 -4.14 9.96 4.37
N ASP A 200 -3.09 10.43 3.71
CA ASP A 200 -1.81 10.73 4.36
C ASP A 200 -1.97 11.89 5.37
N ALA A 201 -1.53 11.67 6.61
CA ALA A 201 -1.81 12.56 7.73
C ALA A 201 -1.19 13.94 7.60
N MET A 202 0.00 14.04 6.97
CA MET A 202 0.78 15.27 6.94
C MET A 202 0.86 15.90 5.55
N MET A 203 0.42 15.19 4.50
CA MET A 203 0.36 15.71 3.15
C MET A 203 -0.31 17.09 3.09
N TRP A 204 -1.42 17.27 3.80
CA TRP A 204 -2.27 18.46 3.74
C TRP A 204 -1.79 19.64 4.59
N GLY A 205 -0.76 19.47 5.42
CA GLY A 205 -0.43 20.45 6.46
C GLY A 205 -1.66 20.77 7.33
N ASN A 206 -1.76 21.99 7.85
CA ASN A 206 -2.92 22.43 8.63
C ASN A 206 -4.06 23.00 7.76
N THR A 207 -4.27 22.44 6.56
CA THR A 207 -5.42 22.84 5.73
C THR A 207 -6.70 22.58 6.50
N ASN A 208 -7.61 23.56 6.49
CA ASN A 208 -8.88 23.55 7.22
C ASN A 208 -8.76 23.29 8.73
N GLY A 209 -7.60 23.60 9.34
CA GLY A 209 -7.41 23.46 10.79
C GLY A 209 -7.24 22.02 11.29
N ILE A 210 -7.08 21.04 10.38
CA ILE A 210 -7.06 19.61 10.75
C ILE A 210 -6.01 19.28 11.81
N LEU A 211 -4.80 19.84 11.72
CA LEU A 211 -3.75 19.55 12.68
C LEU A 211 -4.04 20.21 14.02
N ASP A 212 -4.65 21.40 14.03
CA ASP A 212 -5.09 22.05 15.27
C ASP A 212 -6.18 21.25 15.97
N ASP A 213 -7.17 20.76 15.23
CA ASP A 213 -8.24 19.92 15.77
C ASP A 213 -7.66 18.62 16.35
N LEU A 214 -6.74 17.96 15.63
CA LEU A 214 -6.04 16.77 16.12
C LEU A 214 -5.19 17.05 17.37
N PHE A 215 -4.53 18.21 17.44
CA PHE A 215 -3.80 18.63 18.65
C PHE A 215 -4.75 18.94 19.80
N HIS A 216 -5.90 19.54 19.55
CA HIS A 216 -6.93 19.76 20.57
C HIS A 216 -7.40 18.42 21.15
N PHE A 217 -7.71 17.46 20.28
CA PHE A 217 -8.11 16.11 20.68
C PHE A 217 -7.02 15.40 21.50
N ALA A 218 -5.76 15.48 21.07
CA ALA A 218 -4.64 14.90 21.80
C ALA A 218 -4.48 15.51 23.21
N ARG A 219 -4.70 16.82 23.37
CA ARG A 219 -4.70 17.48 24.68
C ARG A 219 -5.92 17.11 25.52
N LYS A 220 -7.10 16.94 24.93
CA LYS A 220 -8.33 16.49 25.61
C LYS A 220 -8.12 15.11 26.26
N TRP A 221 -7.41 14.21 25.56
CA TRP A 221 -7.20 12.83 25.98
C TRP A 221 -5.73 12.52 26.23
N PRO A 222 -5.16 12.90 27.40
CA PRO A 222 -3.74 12.68 27.66
C PRO A 222 -3.36 11.20 27.67
N ASN A 223 -4.30 10.28 27.94
CA ASN A 223 -4.14 8.82 28.01
C ASN A 223 -3.95 8.10 26.65
N ILE A 224 -3.97 8.83 25.52
CA ILE A 224 -3.70 8.26 24.19
C ILE A 224 -2.25 8.49 23.78
N ILE A 225 -1.79 7.73 22.79
CA ILE A 225 -0.77 8.18 21.85
C ILE A 225 -1.41 8.40 20.49
N LEU A 226 -1.19 9.57 19.91
CA LEU A 226 -1.68 9.95 18.59
C LEU A 226 -0.54 9.92 17.58
N GLU A 227 -0.67 9.04 16.59
CA GLU A 227 0.34 8.83 15.57
C GLU A 227 -0.04 9.48 14.25
N PHE A 228 0.85 10.33 13.73
CA PHE A 228 0.74 10.87 12.37
C PHE A 228 1.54 10.04 11.36
N LYS A 229 0.86 9.11 10.67
CA LYS A 229 1.48 8.28 9.62
C LYS A 229 1.56 9.02 8.29
N THR A 230 2.75 9.05 7.70
CA THR A 230 2.98 9.79 6.45
C THR A 230 3.99 9.13 5.50
N LYS A 231 3.97 9.59 4.24
CA LYS A 231 5.09 9.59 3.29
C LYS A 231 5.56 11.00 2.96
N SER A 232 4.93 12.04 3.51
CA SER A 232 5.15 13.44 3.19
C SER A 232 6.42 14.01 3.81
N LYS A 233 6.92 15.08 3.20
CA LYS A 233 7.95 15.96 3.75
C LYS A 233 7.37 17.25 4.37
N ASN A 234 6.06 17.41 4.31
CA ASN A 234 5.36 18.62 4.76
C ASN A 234 5.24 18.61 6.29
N VAL A 235 6.27 19.14 6.95
CA VAL A 235 6.36 19.18 8.43
C VAL A 235 6.40 20.60 8.98
N ASP A 236 6.36 21.64 8.13
CA ASP A 236 6.56 23.04 8.53
C ASP A 236 5.61 23.46 9.65
N TYR A 237 4.35 23.02 9.59
CA TYR A 237 3.37 23.31 10.64
C TYR A 237 3.77 22.70 11.98
N LEU A 238 4.22 21.44 12.00
CA LEU A 238 4.73 20.80 13.21
C LEU A 238 5.92 21.56 13.78
N LEU A 239 6.81 22.06 12.91
CA LEU A 239 8.00 22.80 13.31
C LEU A 239 7.70 24.17 13.94
N GLN A 240 6.53 24.74 13.65
CA GLN A 240 6.11 26.06 14.14
C GLN A 240 5.12 25.99 15.31
N SER A 241 4.41 24.87 15.47
CA SER A 241 3.34 24.73 16.47
C SER A 241 3.80 24.15 17.80
N ASP A 242 3.03 24.40 18.85
CA ASP A 242 3.13 23.67 20.12
C ASP A 242 2.47 22.29 19.95
N VAL A 243 3.28 21.25 19.76
CA VAL A 243 2.81 19.88 19.50
C VAL A 243 2.63 19.15 20.84
N PRO A 244 1.46 18.56 21.13
CA PRO A 244 1.23 17.84 22.38
C PRO A 244 2.22 16.68 22.59
N GLU A 245 2.64 16.45 23.84
CA GLU A 245 3.64 15.42 24.17
C GLU A 245 3.21 13.99 23.80
N ASN A 246 1.90 13.76 23.68
CA ASN A 246 1.31 12.50 23.27
C ASN A 246 1.08 12.36 21.76
N VAL A 247 1.69 13.23 20.95
CA VAL A 247 1.75 13.12 19.50
C VAL A 247 3.14 12.67 19.06
N PHE A 248 3.19 11.70 18.15
CA PHE A 248 4.42 11.32 17.45
C PHE A 248 4.15 11.12 15.96
N CYS A 249 5.19 11.19 15.14
CA CYS A 249 5.06 11.06 13.68
C CYS A 249 5.70 9.78 13.19
N SER A 250 5.20 9.17 12.13
CA SER A 250 5.85 8.00 11.55
C SER A 250 5.90 8.06 10.03
N TRP A 251 7.01 7.56 9.48
CA TRP A 251 7.25 7.56 8.04
C TRP A 251 7.17 6.15 7.47
N SER A 252 6.42 6.01 6.38
CA SER A 252 6.56 4.84 5.51
C SER A 252 7.82 4.97 4.68
N LEU A 253 8.71 3.98 4.79
CA LEU A 253 9.97 3.93 4.08
C LEU A 253 10.01 2.74 3.12
N ASN A 254 10.71 2.93 2.01
CA ASN A 254 11.01 1.90 1.02
C ASN A 254 12.35 2.24 0.34
N PRO A 255 13.05 1.28 -0.25
CA PRO A 255 14.25 1.59 -1.02
C PRO A 255 13.92 2.50 -2.22
N ASP A 256 14.88 3.31 -2.65
CA ASP A 256 14.69 4.30 -3.72
C ASP A 256 14.14 3.70 -5.01
N ILE A 257 14.56 2.46 -5.34
CA ILE A 257 14.06 1.74 -6.51
C ILE A 257 12.55 1.50 -6.44
N ILE A 258 12.00 1.24 -5.26
CA ILE A 258 10.56 1.07 -5.06
C ILE A 258 9.86 2.43 -5.06
N ILE A 259 10.40 3.42 -4.34
CA ILE A 259 9.80 4.75 -4.29
C ILE A 259 9.66 5.33 -5.71
N LYS A 260 10.73 5.25 -6.51
CA LYS A 260 10.77 5.78 -7.87
C LYS A 260 9.75 5.13 -8.81
N ASN A 261 9.54 3.82 -8.67
CA ASN A 261 8.72 3.05 -9.62
C ASN A 261 7.27 2.88 -9.16
N GLU A 262 7.01 2.89 -7.85
CA GLU A 262 5.70 2.48 -7.31
C GLU A 262 5.06 3.54 -6.39
N GLU A 263 5.78 4.58 -5.95
CA GLU A 263 5.28 5.61 -5.03
C GLU A 263 5.17 6.98 -5.70
N HIS A 264 4.31 7.09 -6.70
CA HIS A 264 4.18 8.32 -7.48
C HIS A 264 3.65 9.49 -6.65
N LEU A 265 4.08 10.71 -7.01
CA LEU A 265 3.73 11.97 -6.33
C LEU A 265 4.13 12.04 -4.86
N THR A 266 4.90 11.07 -4.36
CA THR A 266 5.50 11.11 -3.02
C THR A 266 6.91 11.72 -3.09
N PRO A 267 7.45 12.26 -1.98
CA PRO A 267 8.87 12.60 -1.91
C PRO A 267 9.74 11.34 -1.94
N ASP A 268 10.97 11.52 -2.43
CA ASP A 268 12.05 10.52 -2.34
C ASP A 268 12.44 10.22 -0.89
N LEU A 269 13.25 9.17 -0.69
CA LEU A 269 13.66 8.70 0.62
C LEU A 269 14.37 9.79 1.43
N ASP A 270 15.33 10.48 0.82
CA ASP A 270 16.13 11.51 1.48
C ASP A 270 15.25 12.62 2.06
N LYS A 271 14.26 13.11 1.30
CA LYS A 271 13.32 14.13 1.80
C LYS A 271 12.45 13.63 2.94
N ARG A 272 12.09 12.34 2.97
CA ARG A 272 11.35 11.74 4.09
C ARG A 272 12.21 11.69 5.34
N LEU A 273 13.45 11.21 5.22
CA LEU A 273 14.38 11.12 6.35
C LEU A 273 14.78 12.51 6.87
N GLN A 274 14.99 13.50 5.99
CA GLN A 274 15.23 14.90 6.39
C GLN A 274 14.04 15.51 7.15
N ALA A 275 12.82 15.25 6.69
CA ALA A 275 11.62 15.71 7.38
C ALA A 275 11.47 15.04 8.75
N ALA A 276 11.69 13.72 8.83
CA ALA A 276 11.71 12.99 10.10
C ALA A 276 12.78 13.51 11.06
N ARG A 277 13.99 13.76 10.57
CA ARG A 277 15.09 14.33 11.35
C ARG A 277 14.73 15.70 11.92
N SER A 278 14.15 16.57 11.10
CA SER A 278 13.69 17.91 11.54
C SER A 278 12.63 17.83 12.65
N VAL A 279 11.73 16.83 12.58
CA VAL A 279 10.71 16.58 13.60
C VAL A 279 11.34 16.06 14.90
N VAL A 280 12.33 15.17 14.81
CA VAL A 280 13.07 14.70 16.00
C VAL A 280 13.91 15.81 16.63
N ASP A 281 14.53 16.68 15.83
CA ASP A 281 15.33 17.81 16.33
C ASP A 281 14.47 18.82 17.10
N LYS A 282 13.16 18.85 16.84
CA LYS A 282 12.16 19.59 17.63
C LYS A 282 11.75 18.88 18.94
N GLY A 283 12.17 17.64 19.14
CA GLY A 283 11.86 16.83 20.31
C GLY A 283 10.68 15.88 20.13
N ILE A 284 10.09 15.78 18.93
CA ILE A 284 8.97 14.89 18.64
C ILE A 284 9.53 13.51 18.26
N LYS A 285 9.07 12.45 18.93
CA LYS A 285 9.51 11.08 18.63
C LYS A 285 9.00 10.61 17.25
N VAL A 286 9.70 9.63 16.68
CA VAL A 286 9.35 9.11 15.34
C VAL A 286 9.15 7.60 15.31
N GLY A 287 8.40 7.10 14.34
CA GLY A 287 8.30 5.68 14.02
C GLY A 287 8.61 5.42 12.54
N PHE A 288 9.01 4.18 12.22
CA PHE A 288 9.27 3.80 10.83
C PHE A 288 8.48 2.57 10.41
N HIS A 289 7.78 2.69 9.28
CA HIS A 289 6.99 1.63 8.68
C HIS A 289 7.65 1.16 7.39
N PHE A 290 8.10 -0.09 7.36
CA PHE A 290 8.45 -0.77 6.10
C PHE A 290 7.20 -1.53 5.66
N HIS A 291 6.22 -0.80 5.16
CA HIS A 291 4.93 -1.35 4.76
C HIS A 291 4.39 -0.59 3.54
N PRO A 292 4.30 -1.25 2.36
CA PRO A 292 4.67 -2.65 2.10
C PRO A 292 6.16 -2.84 1.83
N MET A 293 6.71 -3.94 2.36
CA MET A 293 7.91 -4.56 1.82
C MET A 293 7.59 -5.25 0.49
N ILE A 294 8.42 -5.01 -0.53
CA ILE A 294 8.21 -5.48 -1.91
C ILE A 294 9.45 -6.25 -2.36
N ILE A 295 9.28 -7.52 -2.70
CA ILE A 295 10.37 -8.33 -3.25
C ILE A 295 10.70 -7.85 -4.68
N HIS A 296 11.99 -7.74 -4.96
CA HIS A 296 12.52 -7.31 -6.24
C HIS A 296 13.97 -7.77 -6.36
N LYS A 297 14.52 -7.78 -7.55
CA LYS A 297 15.93 -8.11 -7.75
C LYS A 297 16.83 -7.16 -6.95
N GLY A 298 17.70 -7.71 -6.09
CA GLY A 298 18.57 -6.96 -5.20
C GLY A 298 17.88 -6.38 -3.95
N TRP A 299 16.72 -6.93 -3.56
CA TRP A 299 15.96 -6.43 -2.42
C TRP A 299 16.75 -6.50 -1.10
N GLN A 300 17.59 -7.52 -0.89
CA GLN A 300 18.38 -7.66 0.33
C GLN A 300 19.28 -6.44 0.54
N GLU A 301 20.10 -6.11 -0.45
CA GLU A 301 21.05 -5.01 -0.39
C GLU A 301 20.32 -3.67 -0.27
N ASN A 302 19.23 -3.51 -1.02
CA ASN A 302 18.43 -2.28 -1.04
C ASN A 302 17.75 -2.01 0.31
N TYR A 303 17.16 -3.02 0.95
CA TYR A 303 16.57 -2.86 2.29
C TYR A 303 17.64 -2.71 3.36
N GLN A 304 18.76 -3.42 3.27
CA GLN A 304 19.86 -3.27 4.23
C GLN A 304 20.45 -1.85 4.18
N ALA A 305 20.68 -1.31 2.98
CA ALA A 305 21.16 0.06 2.80
C ALA A 305 20.19 1.10 3.38
N LEU A 306 18.89 0.95 3.12
CA LEU A 306 17.86 1.79 3.72
C LEU A 306 17.90 1.73 5.26
N ILE A 307 17.99 0.53 5.83
CA ILE A 307 18.01 0.32 7.28
C ILE A 307 19.25 0.95 7.91
N TYR A 308 20.41 0.82 7.27
CA TYR A 308 21.65 1.44 7.75
C TYR A 308 21.57 2.97 7.68
N ASN A 309 20.98 3.53 6.63
CA ASN A 309 20.73 4.96 6.52
C ASN A 309 19.83 5.48 7.68
N VAL A 310 18.79 4.72 8.04
CA VAL A 310 17.97 5.01 9.22
C VAL A 310 18.79 4.96 10.51
N MET A 311 19.62 3.93 10.71
CA MET A 311 20.43 3.81 11.92
C MET A 311 21.58 4.83 12.01
N GLU A 312 22.00 5.40 10.89
CA GLU A 312 23.02 6.46 10.84
C GLU A 312 22.43 7.83 11.22
N GLN A 313 21.18 8.10 10.82
CA GLN A 313 20.53 9.41 11.03
C GLN A 313 19.73 9.53 12.34
N PHE A 314 19.41 8.40 12.98
CA PHE A 314 18.54 8.37 14.16
C PHE A 314 19.17 7.55 15.28
N HIS A 315 18.85 7.92 16.52
CA HIS A 315 19.16 7.13 17.70
C HIS A 315 17.96 6.26 18.10
N ALA A 316 18.23 5.10 18.69
CA ALA A 316 17.18 4.16 19.05
C ALA A 316 16.15 4.75 20.05
N ASP A 317 16.55 5.67 20.93
CA ASP A 317 15.67 6.36 21.89
C ASP A 317 14.77 7.42 21.26
N GLU A 318 15.04 7.83 20.02
CA GLU A 318 14.19 8.71 19.21
C GLU A 318 13.05 7.96 18.52
N VAL A 319 13.18 6.64 18.38
CA VAL A 319 12.29 5.80 17.56
C VAL A 319 11.29 5.01 18.41
N VAL A 320 10.01 5.36 18.37
CA VAL A 320 8.91 4.71 19.12
C VAL A 320 8.81 3.23 18.81
N PHE A 321 8.72 2.87 17.53
CA PHE A 321 8.73 1.50 17.03
C PHE A 321 9.21 1.44 15.58
N ILE A 322 9.48 0.21 15.12
CA ILE A 322 9.61 -0.15 13.72
C ILE A 322 8.60 -1.24 13.39
N SER A 323 7.90 -1.11 12.26
CA SER A 323 6.98 -2.16 11.81
C SER A 323 7.38 -2.71 10.44
N PHE A 324 7.16 -3.99 10.23
CA PHE A 324 7.23 -4.63 8.93
C PHE A 324 5.85 -5.09 8.48
N GLY A 325 5.55 -4.97 7.20
CA GLY A 325 4.34 -5.52 6.60
C GLY A 325 4.57 -5.75 5.13
N THR A 326 4.09 -6.86 4.60
CA THR A 326 4.24 -7.15 3.17
C THR A 326 3.07 -6.61 2.36
N LEU A 327 3.27 -6.55 1.04
CA LEU A 327 2.21 -6.21 0.10
C LEU A 327 0.99 -7.11 0.31
N THR A 328 -0.15 -6.49 0.64
CA THR A 328 -1.41 -7.20 0.87
C THR A 328 -2.56 -6.47 0.18
N PHE A 329 -3.27 -7.23 -0.64
CA PHE A 329 -4.28 -6.76 -1.56
C PHE A 329 -5.67 -7.26 -1.16
N PRO A 330 -6.66 -6.39 -0.88
CA PRO A 330 -8.05 -6.80 -0.86
C PRO A 330 -8.45 -7.41 -2.21
N LYS A 331 -9.22 -8.50 -2.26
CA LYS A 331 -9.60 -9.18 -3.51
C LYS A 331 -9.99 -8.26 -4.71
N PRO A 332 -10.76 -7.17 -4.56
CA PRO A 332 -11.15 -6.34 -5.70
C PRO A 332 -10.03 -5.44 -6.26
N ILE A 333 -8.89 -5.28 -5.58
CA ILE A 333 -7.89 -4.26 -5.93
C ILE A 333 -7.21 -4.50 -7.27
N VAL A 334 -6.95 -5.75 -7.65
CA VAL A 334 -6.24 -6.08 -8.90
C VAL A 334 -7.00 -5.53 -10.12
N LYS A 335 -8.34 -5.57 -10.09
CA LYS A 335 -9.17 -4.99 -11.15
C LYS A 335 -9.03 -3.46 -11.20
N LYS A 336 -8.92 -2.80 -10.04
CA LYS A 336 -8.74 -1.36 -9.96
C LYS A 336 -7.33 -0.94 -10.40
N ILE A 337 -6.29 -1.68 -10.02
CA ILE A 337 -4.91 -1.49 -10.49
C ILE A 337 -4.86 -1.50 -12.03
N ARG A 338 -5.46 -2.51 -12.65
CA ARG A 338 -5.57 -2.61 -14.13
C ARG A 338 -6.31 -1.45 -14.77
N SER A 339 -7.17 -0.75 -14.03
CA SER A 339 -7.93 0.38 -14.55
C SER A 339 -7.16 1.70 -14.56
N TYR A 340 -6.08 1.81 -13.79
CA TYR A 340 -5.31 3.05 -13.66
C TYR A 340 -4.45 3.35 -14.90
N GLY A 341 -4.05 2.31 -15.64
CA GLY A 341 -3.19 2.47 -16.83
C GLY A 341 -1.77 2.95 -16.49
N ILE A 342 -1.28 2.57 -15.31
CA ILE A 342 0.04 2.93 -14.78
C ILE A 342 0.88 1.68 -14.76
N GLN A 343 2.15 1.81 -15.15
CA GLN A 343 3.07 0.70 -15.03
C GLN A 343 3.39 0.42 -13.57
N THR A 344 3.36 -0.85 -13.22
CA THR A 344 3.62 -1.35 -11.88
C THR A 344 3.97 -2.83 -11.98
N LYS A 345 4.82 -3.33 -11.10
CA LYS A 345 5.06 -4.78 -10.94
C LYS A 345 4.48 -5.32 -9.63
N THR A 346 3.71 -4.51 -8.90
CA THR A 346 3.21 -4.84 -7.55
C THR A 346 2.36 -6.13 -7.51
N HIS A 347 1.57 -6.43 -8.55
CA HIS A 347 0.85 -7.71 -8.67
C HIS A 347 1.49 -8.72 -9.62
N GLN A 348 2.70 -8.45 -10.12
CA GLN A 348 3.55 -9.42 -10.83
C GLN A 348 4.34 -10.25 -9.82
N ILE A 349 3.66 -10.95 -8.92
CA ILE A 349 4.30 -11.73 -7.87
C ILE A 349 3.53 -13.03 -7.64
N PRO A 350 4.14 -14.05 -7.00
CA PRO A 350 3.40 -15.19 -6.50
C PRO A 350 2.45 -14.66 -5.43
N LEU A 351 1.17 -14.90 -5.62
CA LEU A 351 0.12 -14.36 -4.79
C LEU A 351 -0.62 -15.51 -4.11
N ASP A 352 -0.48 -15.62 -2.79
CA ASP A 352 -1.24 -16.52 -1.94
C ASP A 352 -2.38 -15.77 -1.25
N THR A 353 -3.34 -16.52 -0.71
CA THR A 353 -4.44 -15.95 0.08
C THR A 353 -4.13 -16.07 1.56
N ASN A 354 -4.16 -14.96 2.29
CA ASN A 354 -4.02 -14.93 3.73
C ASN A 354 -5.31 -15.42 4.43
N PRO A 355 -5.31 -15.64 5.76
CA PRO A 355 -6.48 -16.13 6.50
C PRO A 355 -7.74 -15.25 6.34
N GLU A 356 -7.56 -13.95 6.09
CA GLU A 356 -8.62 -12.97 5.89
C GLU A 356 -9.13 -12.90 4.43
N GLY A 357 -8.68 -13.82 3.58
CA GLY A 357 -9.04 -13.84 2.16
C GLY A 357 -8.38 -12.73 1.32
N LYS A 358 -7.41 -11.98 1.88
CA LYS A 358 -6.62 -10.99 1.14
C LYS A 358 -5.47 -11.69 0.43
N VAL A 359 -4.98 -11.09 -0.63
CA VAL A 359 -3.93 -11.67 -1.48
C VAL A 359 -2.58 -11.06 -1.11
N THR A 360 -1.55 -11.87 -0.87
CA THR A 360 -0.24 -11.43 -0.36
C THR A 360 0.86 -12.40 -0.80
N TYR A 361 2.12 -12.19 -0.38
CA TYR A 361 3.20 -13.12 -0.68
C TYR A 361 3.04 -14.47 0.06
N PRO A 362 3.58 -15.56 -0.49
CA PRO A 362 3.81 -16.80 0.26
C PRO A 362 4.62 -16.57 1.55
N ASP A 363 4.33 -17.35 2.58
CA ASP A 363 5.02 -17.32 3.88
C ASP A 363 6.55 -17.35 3.74
N SER A 364 7.08 -18.16 2.82
CA SER A 364 8.53 -18.30 2.61
C SER A 364 9.20 -17.02 2.11
N ILE A 365 8.48 -16.18 1.37
CA ILE A 365 8.96 -14.87 0.93
C ILE A 365 8.86 -13.87 2.08
N LYS A 366 7.75 -13.88 2.82
CA LYS A 366 7.53 -13.02 3.98
C LYS A 366 8.60 -13.23 5.05
N GLU A 367 8.88 -14.49 5.39
CA GLU A 367 9.93 -14.88 6.33
C GLU A 367 11.29 -14.29 5.91
N GLN A 368 11.69 -14.47 4.63
CA GLN A 368 12.95 -13.91 4.14
C GLN A 368 13.01 -12.39 4.29
N LEU A 369 11.96 -11.68 3.87
CA LEU A 369 11.88 -10.21 3.97
C LEU A 369 11.99 -9.74 5.42
N PHE A 370 11.19 -10.32 6.31
CA PHE A 370 11.12 -9.90 7.70
C PHE A 370 12.38 -10.26 8.48
N CYS A 371 12.89 -11.47 8.35
CA CYS A 371 14.12 -11.90 9.02
C CYS A 371 15.31 -11.04 8.56
N HIS A 372 15.45 -10.79 7.25
CA HIS A 372 16.53 -9.95 6.72
C HIS A 372 16.46 -8.51 7.24
N ALA A 373 15.26 -7.91 7.26
CA ALA A 373 15.07 -6.56 7.80
C ALA A 373 15.34 -6.53 9.31
N TYR A 374 14.83 -7.50 10.07
CA TYR A 374 15.04 -7.57 11.51
C TYR A 374 16.51 -7.75 11.86
N GLU A 375 17.22 -8.68 11.20
CA GLU A 375 18.66 -8.89 11.40
C GLU A 375 19.50 -7.67 11.01
N SER A 376 19.09 -6.93 9.98
CA SER A 376 19.74 -5.66 9.60
C SER A 376 19.65 -4.61 10.73
N PHE A 377 18.62 -4.69 11.58
CA PHE A 377 18.46 -3.85 12.78
C PHE A 377 19.09 -4.42 14.05
N LYS A 378 20.00 -5.39 13.97
CA LYS A 378 20.66 -6.01 15.14
C LYS A 378 21.16 -5.03 16.22
N PRO A 379 21.77 -3.87 15.89
CA PRO A 379 22.20 -2.90 16.91
C PRO A 379 21.06 -2.28 17.74
N TRP A 380 19.82 -2.36 17.24
CA TRP A 380 18.60 -1.79 17.82
C TRP A 380 17.68 -2.84 18.45
N HIS A 381 18.04 -4.11 18.37
CA HIS A 381 17.35 -5.16 19.14
C HIS A 381 17.34 -4.80 20.63
N ASP A 382 16.22 -5.08 21.29
CA ASP A 382 15.92 -4.73 22.69
C ASP A 382 15.89 -3.22 23.02
N LYS A 383 16.19 -2.34 22.05
CA LYS A 383 16.14 -0.88 22.21
C LYS A 383 14.94 -0.26 21.52
N VAL A 384 14.49 -0.84 20.42
CA VAL A 384 13.31 -0.42 19.65
C VAL A 384 12.29 -1.54 19.65
N PHE A 385 11.01 -1.18 19.71
CA PHE A 385 9.93 -2.15 19.61
C PHE A 385 9.69 -2.51 18.13
N PHE A 386 9.75 -3.79 17.81
CA PHE A 386 9.51 -4.31 16.45
C PHE A 386 8.20 -5.09 16.41
N TYR A 387 7.43 -4.94 15.32
CA TYR A 387 6.24 -5.75 15.10
C TYR A 387 5.94 -6.03 13.62
N LEU A 388 5.18 -7.09 13.36
CA LEU A 388 4.66 -7.42 12.03
C LEU A 388 3.19 -7.00 11.93
N CYS A 389 2.81 -6.33 10.84
CA CYS A 389 1.44 -5.89 10.59
C CYS A 389 0.72 -6.89 9.67
N MET A 390 -0.48 -7.33 10.08
CA MET A 390 -1.33 -8.27 9.31
C MET A 390 -0.79 -9.70 9.17
N GLU A 391 0.14 -10.11 10.04
CA GLU A 391 0.81 -11.41 9.96
C GLU A 391 0.43 -12.37 11.09
N GLU A 392 0.38 -13.66 10.76
CA GLU A 392 0.07 -14.76 11.67
C GLU A 392 1.22 -15.01 12.68
N LYS A 393 0.88 -15.56 13.85
CA LYS A 393 1.83 -15.84 14.94
C LYS A 393 3.07 -16.64 14.49
N LYS A 394 2.92 -17.56 13.54
CA LYS A 394 4.03 -18.35 12.98
C LYS A 394 5.14 -17.44 12.40
N LEU A 395 4.78 -16.39 11.67
CA LEU A 395 5.77 -15.45 11.11
C LEU A 395 6.45 -14.62 12.19
N TRP A 396 5.76 -14.33 13.30
CA TRP A 396 6.37 -13.69 14.47
C TRP A 396 7.39 -14.59 15.15
N GLU A 397 7.07 -15.87 15.33
CA GLU A 397 8.00 -16.87 15.89
C GLU A 397 9.23 -17.04 15.01
N LEU A 398 9.06 -17.10 13.68
CA LEU A 398 10.17 -17.21 12.74
C LEU A 398 11.05 -15.95 12.73
N THR A 399 10.44 -14.76 12.79
CA THR A 399 11.18 -13.48 12.68
C THR A 399 11.84 -13.07 13.99
N PHE A 400 11.10 -13.14 15.11
CA PHE A 400 11.53 -12.59 16.41
C PHE A 400 11.85 -13.67 17.44
N GLY A 401 11.68 -14.95 17.12
CA GLY A 401 11.81 -16.06 18.06
C GLY A 401 10.64 -16.17 19.07
N LYS A 402 9.63 -15.31 18.97
CA LYS A 402 8.46 -15.29 19.86
C LYS A 402 7.25 -14.62 19.22
N ALA A 403 6.06 -15.04 19.64
CA ALA A 403 4.80 -14.37 19.34
C ALA A 403 4.08 -13.98 20.65
N PHE A 404 3.20 -12.98 20.56
CA PHE A 404 2.35 -12.61 21.70
C PHE A 404 1.23 -13.63 21.91
N ALA A 405 0.91 -13.92 23.17
CA ALA A 405 -0.16 -14.86 23.51
C ALA A 405 -1.55 -14.36 23.07
N SER A 406 -1.80 -13.05 23.16
CA SER A 406 -3.03 -12.41 22.70
C SER A 406 -2.76 -11.02 22.09
N ASN A 407 -3.72 -10.52 21.31
CA ASN A 407 -3.68 -9.15 20.77
C ASN A 407 -3.69 -8.09 21.88
N GLN A 408 -4.35 -8.36 23.00
CA GLN A 408 -4.32 -7.48 24.16
C GLN A 408 -2.91 -7.35 24.74
N ILE A 409 -2.19 -8.45 24.94
CA ILE A 409 -0.81 -8.41 25.45
C ILE A 409 0.11 -7.69 24.47
N PHE A 410 -0.08 -7.89 23.16
CA PHE A 410 0.66 -7.15 22.14
C PHE A 410 0.40 -5.64 22.26
N GLU A 411 -0.86 -5.21 22.23
CA GLU A 411 -1.27 -3.80 22.37
C GLU A 411 -0.68 -3.16 23.63
N GLU A 412 -0.83 -3.81 24.80
CA GLU A 412 -0.31 -3.33 26.07
C GLU A 412 1.23 -3.20 26.04
N THR A 413 1.93 -4.17 25.46
CA THR A 413 3.40 -4.15 25.38
C THR A 413 3.87 -3.03 24.45
N LEU A 414 3.22 -2.85 23.30
CA LEU A 414 3.53 -1.77 22.35
C LEU A 414 3.31 -0.40 23.00
N LEU A 415 2.15 -0.19 23.64
CA LEU A 415 1.83 1.05 24.34
C LEU A 415 2.84 1.37 25.45
N ASN A 416 3.16 0.38 26.30
CA ASN A 416 4.14 0.55 27.36
C ASN A 416 5.52 0.95 26.82
N SER A 417 5.96 0.33 25.72
CA SER A 417 7.22 0.67 25.07
C SER A 417 7.19 2.09 24.49
N ALA A 418 6.09 2.46 23.80
CA ALA A 418 5.95 3.76 23.18
C ALA A 418 5.95 4.89 24.22
N LEU A 419 5.16 4.75 25.27
CA LEU A 419 5.02 5.73 26.34
C LEU A 419 6.33 5.97 27.10
N LYS A 420 7.07 4.89 27.36
CA LYS A 420 8.41 4.98 27.97
C LYS A 420 9.35 5.85 27.13
N LYS A 421 9.26 5.79 25.80
CA LYS A 421 10.08 6.61 24.90
C LYS A 421 9.60 8.04 24.77
N MET A 422 8.29 8.24 24.80
CA MET A 422 7.67 9.57 24.77
C MET A 422 7.77 10.30 26.12
N THR A 423 8.42 9.69 27.12
CA THR A 423 8.60 10.25 28.48
C THR A 423 7.28 10.62 29.18
N LEU A 424 6.18 9.99 28.74
CA LEU A 424 4.86 10.17 29.31
C LEU A 424 4.74 9.26 30.55
N ASN A 425 4.81 9.85 31.73
CA ASN A 425 4.51 9.16 32.97
C ASN A 425 3.01 9.33 33.28
N TYR A 426 2.23 8.26 33.10
CA TYR A 426 0.89 8.20 33.67
C TYR A 426 0.98 7.77 35.12
N THR A 427 0.61 8.67 36.03
CA THR A 427 0.36 8.39 37.45
C THR A 427 -0.95 7.66 37.66
#